data_AF-A0AA96QLA4-F1
#
_entry.id   AF-A0AA96QLA4-F1
#
_cell.length_a   1.000
_cell.length_b   1.000
_cell.length_c   1.000
_cell.angle_alpha   90.00
_cell.angle_beta   90.00
_cell.angle_gamma   90.00
#
_symmetry.space_group_name_H-M   'P 1'
#
loop_
_entity.id
_entity.type
_entity.pdbx_description
1 polymer ?
#
loop_
_entity_poly.entity_id
_entity_poly.type
_entity_poly.pdbx_seq_one_letter_code
_entity_poly.pdbx_strand_id
1 'polypeptide(L)' 'MKFVSPQYPQLVVHDLGVRFVDGEAEVTDKTTIDALRAMPTDIGVRAAGGRPPSSPGSGAGKPGNAD' A
#
# COMPACT_ATOMS: atom_id res chain seq x y z
N MET A 1 -0.28 -10.51 -8.06
CA MET A 1 0.03 -9.75 -6.83
C MET A 1 -1.27 -9.21 -6.27
N LYS A 2 -1.48 -9.31 -4.96
CA LYS A 2 -2.76 -8.94 -4.35
C LYS A 2 -2.67 -7.54 -3.75
N PHE A 3 -3.73 -6.75 -3.90
CA PHE A 3 -3.89 -5.47 -3.23
C PHE A 3 -5.11 -5.54 -2.31
N VAL A 4 -5.06 -4.80 -1.22
CA VAL A 4 -6.14 -4.66 -0.25
C VAL A 4 -6.52 -3.20 -0.08
N SER A 5 -7.81 -2.94 0.11
CA SER A 5 -8.39 -1.63 0.37
C SER A 5 -9.34 -1.73 1.56
N PRO A 6 -8.83 -1.61 2.80
CA PRO A 6 -9.65 -1.73 4.01
C PRO A 6 -10.64 -0.57 4.18
N GLN A 7 -10.36 0.60 3.58
CA GLN A 7 -11.29 1.74 3.60
C GLN A 7 -12.43 1.59 2.59
N TYR A 8 -12.15 1.01 1.42
CA TYR A 8 -13.11 0.93 0.33
C TYR A 8 -13.18 -0.52 -0.21
N PRO A 9 -14.05 -1.36 0.37
CA PRO A 9 -14.10 -2.79 0.03
C PRO A 9 -14.61 -3.10 -1.39
N GLN A 10 -15.24 -2.13 -2.05
CA GLN A 10 -15.76 -2.25 -3.42
C GLN A 10 -15.14 -1.18 -4.35
N LEU A 11 -13.90 -0.75 -4.07
CA LEU A 11 -13.21 0.27 -4.88
C LEU A 11 -13.05 -0.18 -6.33
N VAL A 12 -13.33 0.71 -7.28
CA VAL A 12 -13.09 0.48 -8.70
C VAL A 12 -12.14 1.55 -9.22
N VAL A 13 -10.98 1.12 -9.70
CA VAL A 13 -10.01 1.99 -10.38
C VAL A 13 -10.27 1.89 -11.87
N HIS A 14 -11.13 2.76 -12.37
CA HIS A 14 -11.53 2.77 -13.79
C HIS A 14 -10.35 2.95 -14.74
N ASP A 15 -9.37 3.77 -14.37
CA ASP A 15 -8.17 4.04 -15.17
C ASP A 15 -7.32 2.78 -15.43
N LEU A 16 -7.29 1.88 -14.43
CA LEU A 16 -6.51 0.65 -14.47
C LEU A 16 -7.37 -0.60 -14.74
N GLY A 17 -8.69 -0.46 -14.83
CA GLY A 17 -9.64 -1.57 -14.94
C GLY A 17 -9.66 -2.51 -13.73
N VAL A 18 -9.21 -2.06 -12.56
CA VAL A 18 -9.12 -2.90 -11.35
C VAL A 18 -10.37 -2.72 -10.49
N ARG A 19 -10.93 -3.84 -10.04
CA ARG A 19 -12.02 -3.85 -9.06
C ARG A 19 -11.60 -4.60 -7.81
N PHE A 20 -11.75 -3.94 -6.68
CA PHE A 20 -11.66 -4.55 -5.36
C PHE A 20 -13.00 -5.21 -5.02
N VAL A 21 -12.93 -6.42 -4.49
CA VAL A 21 -14.07 -7.21 -4.01
C VAL A 21 -13.73 -7.63 -2.59
N ASP A 22 -14.60 -7.32 -1.65
CA ASP A 22 -14.37 -7.55 -0.22
C ASP A 22 -13.10 -6.85 0.33
N GLY A 23 -12.70 -5.76 -0.33
CA GLY A 23 -11.47 -5.05 -0.01
C GLY A 23 -10.22 -5.70 -0.54
N GLU A 24 -10.34 -6.60 -1.51
CA GLU A 24 -9.21 -7.30 -2.11
C GLU A 24 -9.28 -7.25 -3.64
N ALA A 25 -8.15 -7.01 -4.30
CA ALA A 25 -8.03 -7.07 -5.74
C ALA A 25 -6.82 -7.92 -6.13
N GLU A 26 -7.04 -8.89 -7.00
CA GLU A 26 -5.95 -9.65 -7.61
C GLU A 26 -5.54 -8.99 -8.92
N VAL A 27 -4.26 -8.63 -9.02
CA VAL A 27 -3.70 -7.95 -10.18
C VAL A 27 -2.51 -8.75 -10.69
N THR A 28 -2.57 -9.16 -11.95
CA THR A 28 -1.51 -9.90 -12.63
C THR A 28 -0.64 -9.00 -13.51
N ASP A 29 -1.19 -7.86 -13.94
CA ASP A 29 -0.50 -6.94 -14.83
C ASP A 29 0.54 -6.09 -14.09
N LYS A 30 1.76 -6.07 -14.63
CA LYS A 30 2.90 -5.38 -14.00
C LYS A 30 2.74 -3.85 -14.02
N THR A 31 2.15 -3.30 -15.07
CA THR A 31 1.90 -1.85 -15.21
C THR A 31 0.88 -1.40 -14.18
N THR A 32 -0.19 -2.16 -14.04
CA THR A 32 -1.23 -1.94 -13.03
C THR A 32 -0.66 -2.06 -11.61
N ILE A 33 0.20 -3.05 -11.35
CA ILE A 33 0.87 -3.21 -10.05
C ILE A 33 1.71 -1.97 -9.70
N ASP A 34 2.46 -1.42 -10.65
CA ASP A 34 3.30 -0.25 -10.42
C ASP A 34 2.47 1.01 -10.17
N ALA A 35 1.41 1.22 -10.95
CA ALA A 35 0.47 2.32 -10.76
C ALA A 35 -0.26 2.26 -9.40
N LEU A 36 -0.72 1.07 -8.98
CA LEU A 36 -1.34 0.88 -7.67
C LEU A 36 -0.36 1.07 -6.51
N ARG A 37 0.94 0.84 -6.73
CA ARG A 37 2.00 1.11 -5.74
C ARG A 37 2.36 2.60 -5.67
N ALA A 38 2.28 3.32 -6.78
CA ALA A 38 2.50 4.75 -6.85
C ALA A 38 1.30 5.57 -6.35
N MET A 39 0.13 4.94 -6.19
CA MET A 39 -1.06 5.61 -5.68
C MET A 39 -0.88 6.14 -4.26
N PRO A 40 -1.47 7.31 -3.95
CA PRO A 40 -1.45 7.86 -2.61
C PRO A 40 -2.19 6.93 -1.64
N THR A 41 -1.62 6.80 -0.45
CA THR A 41 -2.15 5.98 0.65
C THR A 41 -3.51 6.45 1.18
N ASP A 42 -3.91 7.68 0.84
CA ASP A 42 -5.20 8.27 1.17
C ASP A 42 -6.39 7.55 0.49
N ILE A 43 -6.15 6.96 -0.70
CA ILE A 43 -7.15 6.15 -1.41
C ILE A 43 -7.32 4.76 -0.74
N GLY A 44 -6.45 4.40 0.21
CA GLY A 44 -6.58 3.17 1.00
C GLY A 44 -6.08 1.90 0.30
N VAL A 45 -5.59 1.98 -0.94
CA VAL A 45 -5.01 0.84 -1.67
C VAL A 45 -3.63 0.48 -1.13
N ARG A 46 -3.41 -0.78 -0.77
CA ARG A 46 -2.13 -1.30 -0.26
C ARG A 46 -1.81 -2.64 -0.89
N ALA A 47 -0.55 -2.91 -1.22
CA ALA A 47 -0.15 -4.23 -1.68
C ALA A 47 -0.24 -5.25 -0.52
N ALA A 48 -1.10 -6.26 -0.64
CA ALA A 48 -1.21 -7.37 0.28
C ALA A 48 0.04 -8.25 0.14
N GLY A 49 0.90 -8.21 1.16
CA GLY A 49 2.19 -8.91 1.15
C GLY A 49 3.42 -8.00 1.13
N GLY A 50 3.24 -6.67 1.16
CA GLY A 50 4.32 -5.77 1.54
C GLY A 50 4.63 -5.94 3.03
N ARG A 51 5.79 -6.53 3.35
CA ARG A 51 6.49 -6.20 4.61
C ARG A 51 6.33 -4.69 4.82
N PRO A 52 5.90 -4.21 6.01
CA PRO A 52 5.73 -2.78 6.22
C PRO A 52 6.98 -2.09 5.68
N PRO A 53 6.86 -1.02 4.87
CA PRO A 53 8.04 -0.25 4.53
C PRO A 53 8.65 0.12 5.87
N SER A 54 9.88 -0.36 6.14
CA SER A 54 10.66 0.24 7.21
C SER A 54 10.61 1.73 6.94
N SER A 55 9.95 2.46 7.83
CA SER A 55 9.82 3.90 7.73
C SER A 55 11.17 4.50 7.37
N PRO A 56 11.27 5.47 6.43
CA PRO A 56 12.42 6.35 6.39
C PRO A 56 12.32 7.26 7.62
N GLY A 57 12.72 6.73 8.79
CA GLY A 57 12.42 7.37 10.07
C GLY A 57 12.74 6.55 11.30
N SER A 58 13.85 5.79 11.31
CA SER A 58 14.55 5.47 12.56
C SER A 58 15.73 6.43 12.70
N GLY A 59 15.38 7.70 12.91
CA GLY A 59 16.29 8.79 13.19
C GLY A 59 15.70 9.68 14.29
N ALA A 60 15.67 9.16 15.51
CA ALA A 60 15.53 9.86 16.81
C ALA A 60 15.31 8.76 17.86
N GLY A 61 16.07 8.56 18.93
CA GLY A 61 17.03 9.38 19.62
C GLY A 61 16.95 8.94 21.08
N LYS A 62 18.05 8.45 21.64
CA LYS A 62 18.20 8.37 23.10
C LYS A 62 19.62 8.82 23.44
N PRO A 63 19.84 10.10 23.78
CA PRO A 63 21.11 10.52 24.35
C PRO A 63 21.15 9.98 25.78
N GLY A 64 21.87 8.87 25.98
CA GLY A 64 22.06 8.25 27.29
C GLY A 64 23.43 8.57 27.84
N ASN A 65 23.51 9.71 28.50
CA ASN A 65 24.42 10.16 29.59
C ASN A 65 25.90 9.73 29.61
N ALA A 66 26.75 10.75 29.76
CA ALA A 66 28.14 10.64 30.18
C ALA A 66 28.28 9.99 31.57
N ASP A 67 29.35 9.22 31.75
CA ASP A 67 30.11 9.04 33.00
C ASP A 67 31.61 8.99 32.66
#